data_AF-A0A1H2LLZ6-F1
#
_entry.id   AF-A0A1H2LLZ6-F1
#
_cell.length_a   1.000
_cell.length_b   1.000
_cell.length_c   1.000
_cell.angle_alpha   90.00
_cell.angle_beta   90.00
_cell.angle_gamma   90.00
#
_symmetry.space_group_name_H-M   'P 1'
#
loop_
_entity.id
_entity.type
_entity.pdbx_description
1 polymer ?
#
loop_
_entity_poly.entity_id
_entity_poly.type
_entity_poly.pdbx_seq_one_letter_code
_entity_poly.pdbx_strand_id
1 'polypeptide(L)'
;MSQGVEFNRLMLEMRSMQAEAMARQKPAASEPVQGAPSFSEMLGQAVNKVNETQQASNKLATAFEMGQSGVDLTDVMIASQKASVSFQAMTQVRNKLVQAYQDIMQMPV
;
A
#
# COMPACT_ATOMS: atom_id res chain seq x y z
N MET A 1 10.90 -25.07 -56.24
CA MET A 1 10.89 -23.64 -55.81
C MET A 1 10.00 -23.43 -54.58
N SER A 2 9.92 -24.38 -53.63
CA SER A 2 8.87 -24.36 -52.59
C SER A 2 9.42 -24.32 -51.15
N GLN A 3 10.73 -24.44 -50.94
CA GLN A 3 11.35 -24.43 -49.61
C GLN A 3 11.67 -23.02 -49.07
N GLY A 4 11.76 -21.99 -49.93
CA GLY A 4 12.00 -20.60 -49.50
C GLY A 4 10.76 -19.90 -48.92
N VAL A 5 9.55 -20.39 -49.26
CA VAL A 5 8.28 -19.79 -48.84
C VAL A 5 7.91 -20.21 -47.40
N GLU A 6 8.28 -21.43 -47.01
CA GLU A 6 8.09 -21.98 -45.66
C GLU A 6 8.92 -21.24 -44.61
N PHE A 7 10.18 -20.91 -44.93
CA PHE A 7 11.06 -20.16 -44.03
C PHE A 7 10.54 -18.75 -43.73
N ASN A 8 9.96 -18.09 -44.73
CA ASN A 8 9.38 -16.76 -44.57
C ASN A 8 8.08 -16.79 -43.73
N ARG A 9 7.29 -17.87 -43.82
CA ARG A 9 6.10 -18.08 -42.97
C ARG A 9 6.47 -18.30 -41.51
N LEU A 10 7.50 -19.10 -41.24
CA LEU A 10 7.97 -19.36 -39.88
C LEU A 10 8.51 -18.09 -39.20
N MET A 11 9.22 -17.23 -39.95
CA MET A 11 9.67 -15.94 -39.42
C MET A 11 8.50 -14.98 -39.14
N LEU A 12 7.43 -15.03 -39.92
CA LEU A 12 6.24 -14.22 -39.69
C LEU A 12 5.47 -14.70 -38.45
N GLU A 13 5.40 -16.02 -38.26
CA GLU A 13 4.79 -16.64 -37.09
C GLU A 13 5.56 -16.30 -35.80
N MET A 14 6.90 -16.36 -35.82
CA MET A 14 7.71 -15.94 -34.67
C MET A 14 7.54 -14.45 -34.32
N ARG A 15 7.37 -13.56 -35.30
CA ARG A 15 7.09 -12.14 -35.02
C ARG A 15 5.70 -11.93 -34.43
N SER A 16 4.70 -12.69 -34.87
CA SER A 16 3.34 -12.62 -34.29
C SER A 16 3.30 -13.12 -32.85
N MET A 17 4.04 -14.20 -32.55
CA MET A 17 4.12 -14.77 -31.20
C MET A 17 4.85 -13.84 -30.22
N GLN A 18 5.89 -13.13 -30.70
CA GLN A 18 6.57 -12.09 -29.91
C GLN A 18 5.67 -10.87 -29.65
N ALA A 19 4.84 -10.47 -30.60
CA ALA A 19 3.90 -9.36 -30.44
C ALA A 19 2.80 -9.68 -29.41
N GLU A 20 2.26 -10.92 -29.41
CA GLU A 20 1.31 -11.38 -28.39
C GLU A 20 1.97 -11.50 -26.99
N ALA A 21 3.22 -11.93 -26.92
CA ALA A 21 3.96 -12.00 -25.65
C ALA A 21 4.21 -10.60 -25.06
N MET A 22 4.56 -9.61 -25.89
CA MET A 22 4.70 -8.22 -25.45
C MET A 22 3.37 -7.57 -25.08
N ALA A 23 2.28 -7.90 -25.77
CA ALA A 23 0.93 -7.41 -25.43
C ALA A 23 0.43 -7.97 -24.08
N ARG A 24 0.81 -9.20 -23.72
CA ARG A 24 0.52 -9.81 -22.42
C ARG A 24 1.42 -9.32 -21.27
N GLN A 25 2.57 -8.72 -21.60
CA GLN A 25 3.49 -8.15 -20.61
C GLN A 25 3.27 -6.67 -20.33
N LYS A 26 2.35 -5.99 -21.03
CA LYS A 26 1.92 -4.67 -20.59
C LYS A 26 1.24 -4.89 -19.23
N PRO A 27 1.80 -4.38 -18.11
CA PRO A 27 1.09 -4.39 -16.85
C PRO A 27 -0.25 -3.73 -17.15
N ALA A 28 -1.35 -4.43 -16.90
CA ALA A 28 -2.66 -3.81 -16.95
C ALA A 28 -2.54 -2.57 -16.06
N ALA A 29 -2.52 -1.39 -16.69
CA ALA A 29 -2.55 -0.14 -15.97
C ALA A 29 -3.86 -0.21 -15.19
N SER A 30 -3.73 -0.41 -13.88
CA SER A 30 -4.85 -0.47 -12.96
C SER A 30 -5.70 0.76 -13.25
N GLU A 31 -6.86 0.57 -13.86
CA GLU A 31 -7.80 1.66 -14.07
C GLU A 31 -8.04 2.28 -12.68
N PRO A 32 -7.89 3.60 -12.53
CA PRO A 32 -8.13 4.23 -11.24
C PRO A 32 -9.57 3.91 -10.85
N VAL A 33 -9.73 3.16 -9.77
CA VAL A 33 -11.02 2.76 -9.23
C VAL A 33 -11.79 4.04 -8.92
N GLN A 34 -12.75 4.39 -9.78
CA GLN A 34 -13.58 5.57 -9.61
C GLN A 34 -14.35 5.41 -8.30
N GLY A 35 -14.06 6.28 -7.32
CA GLY A 35 -14.68 6.25 -6.00
C GLY A 35 -13.81 5.66 -4.87
N ALA A 36 -12.58 5.22 -5.14
CA ALA A 36 -11.63 4.97 -4.06
C ALA A 36 -11.26 6.31 -3.39
N PRO A 37 -11.28 6.42 -2.04
CA PRO A 37 -10.83 7.61 -1.35
C PRO A 37 -9.43 7.97 -1.84
N SER A 38 -9.20 9.26 -2.06
CA SER A 38 -7.89 9.69 -2.53
C SER A 38 -6.84 9.24 -1.52
N PHE A 39 -5.63 8.96 -2.03
CA PHE A 39 -4.54 8.52 -1.19
C PHE A 39 -4.33 9.49 0.00
N SER A 40 -4.45 10.80 -0.23
CA SER A 40 -4.36 11.85 0.79
C SER A 40 -5.44 11.72 1.87
N GLU A 41 -6.67 11.37 1.49
CA GLU A 41 -7.76 11.10 2.45
C GLU A 41 -7.47 9.86 3.29
N MET A 42 -7.00 8.77 2.67
CA MET A 42 -6.61 7.56 3.41
C MET A 42 -5.45 7.82 4.37
N LEU A 43 -4.45 8.61 3.95
CA LEU A 43 -3.35 9.00 4.80
C LEU A 43 -3.83 9.85 5.99
N GLY A 44 -4.67 10.86 5.73
CA GLY A 44 -5.25 11.69 6.78
C GLY A 44 -6.06 10.87 7.78
N GLN A 45 -6.86 9.91 7.29
CA GLN A 45 -7.59 8.97 8.14
C GLN A 45 -6.65 8.08 8.98
N ALA A 46 -5.55 7.57 8.39
CA ALA A 46 -4.58 6.75 9.11
C ALA A 46 -3.86 7.53 10.22
N VAL A 47 -3.46 8.79 9.94
CA VAL A 47 -2.86 9.69 10.94
C VAL A 47 -3.81 9.92 12.12
N ASN A 48 -5.07 10.25 11.81
CA ASN A 48 -6.10 10.48 12.83
C ASN A 48 -6.33 9.22 13.66
N LYS A 49 -6.36 8.04 13.02
CA LYS A 49 -6.55 6.76 13.71
C LYS A 49 -5.44 6.45 14.70
N VAL A 50 -4.18 6.72 14.34
CA VAL A 50 -3.04 6.55 15.26
C VAL A 50 -3.15 7.51 16.43
N ASN A 51 -3.52 8.77 16.17
CA ASN A 51 -3.71 9.76 17.23
C ASN A 51 -4.81 9.34 18.22
N GLU A 52 -5.97 8.87 17.72
CA GLU A 52 -7.04 8.33 18.57
C GLU A 52 -6.56 7.15 19.42
N THR A 53 -5.80 6.22 18.81
CA THR A 53 -5.32 5.02 19.51
C THR A 53 -4.33 5.38 20.61
N GLN A 54 -3.45 6.36 20.37
CA GLN A 54 -2.53 6.88 21.38
C GLN A 54 -3.28 7.59 22.52
N GLN A 55 -4.27 8.43 22.21
CA GLN A 55 -5.08 9.09 23.23
C GLN A 55 -5.87 8.09 24.08
N ALA A 56 -6.43 7.06 23.46
CA ALA A 56 -7.15 5.99 24.17
C ALA A 56 -6.21 5.24 25.13
N SER A 57 -5.00 4.90 24.69
CA SER A 57 -4.00 4.26 25.55
C SER A 57 -3.61 5.15 26.74
N ASN A 58 -3.43 6.46 26.53
CA ASN A 58 -3.11 7.39 27.60
C ASN A 58 -4.27 7.52 28.60
N LYS A 59 -5.52 7.60 28.12
CA LYS A 59 -6.70 7.64 28.99
C LYS A 59 -6.82 6.40 29.86
N LEU A 60 -6.58 5.22 29.30
CA LEU A 60 -6.60 3.97 30.05
C LEU A 60 -5.46 3.91 31.08
N ALA A 61 -4.25 4.36 30.73
CA ALA A 61 -3.13 4.44 31.66
C ALA A 61 -3.45 5.37 32.84
N THR A 62 -3.97 6.57 32.58
CA THR A 62 -4.37 7.50 33.64
C THR A 62 -5.52 6.95 34.49
N ALA A 63 -6.53 6.32 33.89
CA ALA A 63 -7.63 5.69 34.63
C ALA A 63 -7.14 4.57 35.56
N PHE A 64 -6.16 3.78 35.10
CA PHE A 64 -5.51 2.77 35.92
C PHE A 64 -4.70 3.37 37.08
N GLU A 65 -3.89 4.41 36.82
CA GLU A 65 -3.14 5.13 37.86
C GLU A 65 -4.05 5.77 38.92
N MET A 66 -5.24 6.22 38.53
CA MET A 66 -6.26 6.76 39.43
C MET A 66 -7.05 5.69 40.19
N GLY A 67 -6.79 4.40 39.95
CA GLY A 67 -7.49 3.28 40.63
C GLY A 67 -8.95 3.13 40.22
N GLN A 68 -9.30 3.55 39.00
CA GLN A 68 -10.68 3.54 38.51
C GLN A 68 -11.18 2.09 38.32
N SER A 69 -12.27 1.72 38.99
CA SER A 69 -12.82 0.36 38.90
C SER A 69 -13.26 0.02 37.48
N GLY A 70 -12.80 -1.13 36.97
CA GLY A 70 -13.14 -1.61 35.62
C GLY A 70 -12.09 -1.33 34.54
N VAL A 71 -10.91 -0.79 34.90
CA VAL A 71 -9.73 -0.73 34.02
C VAL A 71 -8.66 -1.64 34.61
N ASP A 72 -8.42 -2.78 33.96
CA ASP A 72 -7.38 -3.70 34.38
C ASP A 72 -6.04 -3.34 33.73
N LEU A 73 -4.94 -3.69 34.40
CA LEU A 73 -3.58 -3.51 33.87
C LEU A 73 -3.44 -4.16 32.47
N THR A 74 -4.13 -5.28 32.26
CA THR A 74 -4.19 -6.00 30.99
C THR A 74 -4.77 -5.14 29.87
N ASP A 75 -5.80 -4.33 30.14
CA ASP A 75 -6.39 -3.43 29.13
C ASP A 75 -5.42 -2.33 28.73
N VAL A 76 -4.67 -1.77 29.69
CA VAL A 76 -3.62 -0.78 29.43
C VAL A 76 -2.52 -1.38 28.56
N MET A 77 -2.09 -2.61 28.85
CA MET A 77 -1.07 -3.31 28.07
C MET A 77 -1.54 -3.60 26.63
N ILE A 78 -2.78 -4.06 26.46
CA ILE A 78 -3.36 -4.31 25.13
C ILE A 78 -3.47 -3.00 24.34
N ALA A 79 -3.94 -1.93 24.97
CA ALA A 79 -4.05 -0.62 24.33
C ALA A 79 -2.67 -0.08 23.88
N SER A 80 -1.65 -0.24 24.74
CA SER A 80 -0.27 0.15 24.43
C SER A 80 0.34 -0.65 23.27
N GLN A 81 0.08 -1.96 23.21
CA GLN A 81 0.51 -2.80 22.09
C GLN A 81 -0.20 -2.43 20.79
N LYS A 82 -1.51 -2.15 20.85
CA LYS A 82 -2.29 -1.70 19.69
C LYS A 82 -1.77 -0.36 19.17
N ALA A 83 -1.46 0.60 20.04
CA ALA A 83 -0.85 1.87 19.66
C ALA A 83 0.51 1.65 18.99
N SER A 84 1.36 0.80 19.57
CA SER A 84 2.70 0.49 19.05
C SER A 84 2.64 -0.12 17.64
N VAL A 85 1.79 -1.12 17.42
CA VAL A 85 1.61 -1.76 16.09
C VAL A 85 1.04 -0.76 15.07
N SER A 86 0.07 0.05 15.49
CA SER A 86 -0.52 1.08 14.62
C SER A 86 0.51 2.13 14.18
N PHE A 87 1.40 2.54 15.10
CA PHE A 87 2.48 3.47 14.81
C PHE A 87 3.52 2.88 13.83
N GLN A 88 3.88 1.60 14.01
CA GLN A 88 4.76 0.90 13.07
C GLN A 88 4.16 0.85 11.67
N ALA A 89 2.87 0.51 11.56
CA ALA A 89 2.17 0.51 10.27
C ALA A 89 2.18 1.91 9.63
N MET A 90 1.94 2.96 10.40
CA MET A 90 1.97 4.33 9.92
C MET A 90 3.35 4.77 9.44
N THR A 91 4.42 4.33 10.10
CA THR A 91 5.80 4.58 9.67
C THR A 91 6.05 3.97 8.28
N GLN A 92 5.53 2.77 8.01
CA GLN A 92 5.63 2.16 6.68
C GLN A 92 4.86 2.94 5.62
N VAL A 93 3.67 3.44 5.95
CA VAL A 93 2.89 4.30 5.06
C VAL A 93 3.64 5.59 4.75
N ARG A 94 4.23 6.25 5.77
CA ARG A 94 5.08 7.44 5.60
C ARG A 94 6.26 7.17 4.67
N ASN A 95 6.94 6.04 4.84
CA ASN A 95 8.10 5.70 4.01
C ASN A 95 7.69 5.47 2.55
N LYS A 96 6.61 4.70 2.31
CA LYS A 96 6.06 4.50 0.96
C LYS A 96 5.64 5.80 0.29
N LEU A 97 5.14 6.75 1.07
CA LEU A 97 4.77 8.08 0.59
C LEU A 97 5.93 8.94 0.14
N VAL A 98 6.95 9.01 0.98
CA VAL A 98 8.19 9.72 0.67
C VAL A 98 8.83 9.11 -0.56
N GLN A 99 8.73 7.79 -0.74
CA GLN A 99 9.21 7.11 -1.94
C GLN A 99 8.37 7.42 -3.17
N ALA A 100 7.04 7.35 -3.09
CA ALA A 100 6.16 7.70 -4.21
C ALA A 100 6.34 9.16 -4.67
N TYR A 101 6.57 10.09 -3.74
CA TYR A 101 6.89 11.47 -4.07
C TYR A 101 8.25 11.60 -4.80
N GLN A 102 9.27 10.88 -4.33
CA GLN A 102 10.58 10.82 -5.00
C GLN A 102 10.49 10.21 -6.40
N ASP A 103 9.70 9.14 -6.57
CA ASP A 103 9.50 8.47 -7.86
C ASP A 103 8.84 9.41 -8.88
N ILE A 104 7.84 10.21 -8.47
CA ILE A 104 7.23 11.23 -9.32
C ILE A 104 8.24 12.30 -9.74
N MET A 105 9.12 12.74 -8.83
CA MET A 105 10.19 13.70 -9.16
C MET A 105 11.25 13.14 -10.11
N GLN A 106 11.48 11.83 -10.09
CA GLN A 106 12.49 11.16 -10.92
C GLN A 106 11.94 10.69 -12.27
N MET A 107 10.63 10.75 -12.50
CA MET A 107 10.07 10.52 -13.83
C MET A 107 10.56 11.62 -14.79
N PRO A 108 11.29 11.26 -15.86
CA PRO A 108 11.59 12.22 -16.92
C PRO A 108 10.26 12.62 -17.58
N VAL A 109 10.04 13.93 -17.73
CA VAL A 109 8.98 14.46 -18.60
C VAL A 109 9.27 14.18 -20.07
#